data_AF-A0A4R9K1R0-F1
#
_entry.id   AF-A0A4R9K1R0-F1
#
_cell.length_a   1.000
_cell.length_b   1.000
_cell.length_c   1.000
_cell.angle_alpha   90.00
_cell.angle_beta   90.00
_cell.angle_gamma   90.00
#
_symmetry.space_group_name_H-M   'P 1'
#
loop_
_entity.id
_entity.type
_entity.pdbx_description
1 polymer ?
#
loop_
_entity_poly.entity_id
_entity_poly.type
_entity_poly.pdbx_seq_one_letter_code
_entity_poly.pdbx_strand_id
1 'polypeptide(L)'
;MYRFSSIFILFAITTLNATSIWIAEGLPYAKEAKECYVNLQSASFVGQLSRSVAEFADKEIAEYATDSTNARLGSVICLRKFLNTKDDREELARSFENSAFRESHLSRIERKILLNSDREFHLTPVEAKLVEEYYATRIALVSEIRERTIAAIQMEDEEWKDEAKNFREELKARYGALLRERERFLFSLSVESRASYLTYLKQFTEK
;
A
#
# COMPACT_ATOMS: atom_id res chain seq x y z
N MET A 1 -22.50 11.62 -25.41
CA MET A 1 -22.85 11.87 -24.00
C MET A 1 -22.59 10.59 -23.20
N TYR A 2 -21.34 10.36 -22.79
CA TYR A 2 -20.93 9.36 -21.80
C TYR A 2 -19.62 9.87 -21.20
N ARG A 3 -19.71 10.58 -20.08
CA ARG A 3 -18.57 11.03 -19.28
C ARG A 3 -18.84 10.60 -17.86
N PHE A 4 -18.51 9.36 -17.55
CA PHE A 4 -18.54 8.84 -16.20
C PHE A 4 -17.25 8.06 -15.94
N SER A 5 -16.54 8.51 -14.90
CA SER A 5 -15.72 7.67 -14.03
C SER A 5 -14.56 6.90 -14.67
N SER A 6 -13.45 7.57 -14.99
CA SER A 6 -12.17 6.88 -15.25
C SER A 6 -10.94 7.57 -14.64
N ILE A 7 -11.11 8.59 -13.80
CA ILE A 7 -9.97 9.39 -13.29
C ILE A 7 -9.50 8.95 -11.89
N PHE A 8 -10.18 8.00 -11.23
CA PHE A 8 -9.82 7.59 -9.86
C PHE A 8 -8.89 6.37 -9.78
N ILE A 9 -8.40 5.82 -10.91
CA ILE A 9 -7.70 4.52 -10.93
C ILE A 9 -6.18 4.63 -11.14
N LEU A 10 -5.62 5.74 -11.63
CA LEU A 10 -4.20 5.75 -12.03
C LEU A 10 -3.21 6.41 -11.07
N PHE A 11 -3.63 7.21 -10.08
CA PHE A 11 -2.67 7.90 -9.20
C PHE A 11 -2.13 7.07 -8.01
N ALA A 12 -2.61 5.85 -7.80
CA ALA A 12 -2.34 5.10 -6.57
C ALA A 12 -1.28 3.99 -6.69
N ILE A 13 -0.69 3.80 -7.87
CA ILE A 13 -0.04 2.52 -8.21
C ILE A 13 1.35 2.32 -7.59
N THR A 14 2.02 3.34 -7.03
CA THR A 14 3.44 3.16 -6.66
C THR A 14 3.76 3.28 -5.18
N THR A 15 2.91 3.94 -4.37
CA THR A 15 3.14 4.08 -2.92
C THR A 15 1.88 4.21 -2.05
N LEU A 16 0.66 4.20 -2.62
CA LEU A 16 -0.54 4.73 -1.96
C LEU A 16 -1.67 3.73 -1.61
N ASN A 17 -1.65 2.51 -2.16
CA ASN A 17 -2.80 1.59 -2.05
C ASN A 17 -2.87 0.74 -0.77
N ALA A 18 -2.10 1.09 0.26
CA ALA A 18 -2.15 0.39 1.54
C ALA A 18 -2.13 1.36 2.72
N THR A 19 -2.37 2.65 2.53
CA THR A 19 -2.18 3.63 3.59
C THR A 19 -3.49 3.97 4.28
N SER A 20 -4.58 4.27 3.57
CA SER A 20 -5.91 4.43 4.19
C SER A 20 -6.78 3.18 4.06
N ILE A 21 -7.85 3.06 4.85
CA ILE A 21 -8.86 2.02 4.61
C ILE A 21 -9.74 2.45 3.44
N TRP A 22 -9.83 1.58 2.45
CA TRP A 22 -10.75 1.73 1.33
C TRP A 22 -11.68 0.53 1.28
N ILE A 23 -12.96 0.79 0.98
CA ILE A 23 -13.97 -0.24 0.79
C ILE A 23 -14.63 -0.03 -0.57
N ALA A 24 -14.73 -1.10 -1.34
CA ALA A 24 -15.32 -1.08 -2.67
C ALA A 24 -16.80 -0.68 -2.64
N GLU A 25 -17.21 0.10 -3.64
CA GLU A 25 -18.61 0.49 -3.81
C GLU A 25 -19.52 -0.75 -3.86
N GLY A 26 -20.67 -0.67 -3.17
CA GLY A 26 -21.64 -1.76 -3.05
C GLY A 26 -21.40 -2.71 -1.87
N LEU A 27 -20.30 -2.56 -1.12
CA LEU A 27 -20.10 -3.25 0.16
C LEU A 27 -20.61 -2.40 1.33
N PRO A 28 -20.96 -3.04 2.47
CA PRO A 28 -21.22 -2.33 3.72
C PRO A 28 -20.07 -1.39 4.10
N TYR A 29 -20.40 -0.26 4.72
CA TYR A 29 -19.44 0.77 5.14
C TYR A 29 -18.65 1.45 4.02
N ALA A 30 -18.99 1.24 2.73
CA ALA A 30 -18.28 1.87 1.62
C ALA A 30 -18.38 3.41 1.64
N LYS A 31 -19.51 3.95 2.10
CA LYS A 31 -19.72 5.40 2.21
C LYS A 31 -18.88 5.99 3.34
N GLU A 32 -18.92 5.36 4.50
CA GLU A 32 -18.18 5.72 5.70
C GLU A 32 -16.68 5.62 5.46
N ALA A 33 -16.21 4.58 4.78
CA ALA A 33 -14.80 4.43 4.40
C ALA A 33 -14.33 5.54 3.46
N LYS A 34 -15.20 6.00 2.55
CA LYS A 34 -14.90 7.14 1.68
C LYS A 34 -14.84 8.45 2.46
N GLU A 35 -15.73 8.66 3.43
CA GLU A 35 -15.72 9.83 4.31
C GLU A 35 -14.50 9.83 5.26
N CYS A 36 -14.08 8.65 5.71
CA CYS A 36 -12.92 8.43 6.57
C CYS A 36 -11.60 8.21 5.81
N TYR A 37 -11.59 8.43 4.49
CA TYR A 37 -10.38 8.25 3.69
C TYR A 37 -9.39 9.37 3.97
N VAL A 38 -8.17 9.01 4.33
CA VAL A 38 -7.08 9.95 4.64
C VAL A 38 -6.03 9.86 3.55
N ASN A 39 -5.82 10.97 2.84
CA ASN A 39 -4.71 11.10 1.88
C ASN A 39 -3.37 11.18 2.62
N LEU A 40 -2.31 10.66 2.01
CA LEU A 40 -0.95 10.91 2.46
C LEU A 40 -0.63 12.40 2.39
N GLN A 41 0.13 12.90 3.37
CA GLN A 41 0.65 14.26 3.37
C GLN A 41 1.91 14.39 2.49
N SER A 42 2.71 13.33 2.44
CA SER A 42 3.87 13.21 1.58
C SER A 42 3.44 12.93 0.14
N ALA A 43 4.09 13.61 -0.82
CA ALA A 43 3.84 13.36 -2.23
C ALA A 43 4.28 11.94 -2.60
N SER A 44 3.47 11.22 -3.36
CA SER A 44 3.85 9.91 -3.91
C SER A 44 5.06 10.07 -4.82
N PHE A 45 6.14 9.35 -4.50
CA PHE A 45 7.36 9.35 -5.30
C PHE A 45 7.48 8.07 -6.13
N VAL A 46 7.35 8.22 -7.45
CA VAL A 46 7.61 7.15 -8.44
C VAL A 46 9.12 7.09 -8.69
N GLY A 47 9.88 6.51 -7.76
CA GLY A 47 11.33 6.34 -7.92
C GLY A 47 12.05 5.83 -6.68
N GLN A 48 13.39 5.87 -6.71
CA GLN A 48 14.24 5.56 -5.55
C GLN A 48 14.33 6.73 -4.57
N LEU A 49 14.10 6.46 -3.29
CA LEU A 49 14.30 7.46 -2.23
C LEU A 49 15.79 7.66 -1.93
N SER A 50 16.54 6.55 -1.97
CA SER A 50 17.95 6.49 -1.58
C SER A 50 18.85 6.84 -2.76
N ARG A 51 20.00 7.45 -2.46
CA ARG A 51 21.02 7.79 -3.46
C ARG A 51 21.84 6.59 -3.89
N SER A 52 22.11 5.67 -2.96
CA SER A 52 22.84 4.44 -3.20
C SER A 52 22.49 3.39 -2.13
N VAL A 53 23.01 2.18 -2.29
CA VAL A 53 22.90 1.12 -1.26
C VAL A 53 23.61 1.52 0.05
N ALA A 54 24.68 2.33 -0.03
CA ALA A 54 25.42 2.81 1.13
C ALA A 54 24.77 4.05 1.79
N GLU A 55 24.04 4.84 1.01
CA GLU A 55 23.32 6.03 1.45
C GLU A 55 21.82 5.79 1.38
N PHE A 56 21.34 4.90 2.25
CA PHE A 56 19.93 4.63 2.41
C PHE A 56 19.21 5.85 2.99
N ALA A 57 18.10 6.25 2.38
CA ALA A 57 17.30 7.40 2.80
C ALA A 57 16.45 7.05 4.04
N ASP A 58 17.09 6.66 5.15
CA ASP A 58 16.41 6.16 6.36
C ASP A 58 15.47 7.21 6.97
N LYS A 59 15.83 8.49 6.86
CA LYS A 59 15.00 9.60 7.35
C LYS A 59 13.72 9.70 6.53
N GLU A 60 13.84 9.76 5.21
CA GLU A 60 12.71 9.82 4.27
C GLU A 60 11.82 8.58 4.43
N ILE A 61 12.41 7.39 4.52
CA ILE A 61 11.69 6.15 4.77
C ILE A 61 10.90 6.21 6.07
N ALA A 62 11.50 6.72 7.15
CA ALA A 62 10.81 6.88 8.43
C ALA A 62 9.66 7.91 8.34
N GLU A 63 9.83 8.98 7.56
CA GLU A 63 8.79 9.98 7.29
C GLU A 63 7.62 9.37 6.51
N TYR A 64 7.88 8.68 5.39
CA TYR A 64 6.84 7.99 4.60
C TYR A 64 6.13 6.89 5.40
N ALA A 65 6.87 6.11 6.20
CA ALA A 65 6.29 5.09 7.06
C ALA A 65 5.38 5.73 8.13
N THR A 66 5.79 6.85 8.71
CA THR A 66 4.99 7.59 9.70
C THR A 66 3.71 8.14 9.06
N ASP A 67 3.81 8.75 7.88
CA ASP A 67 2.65 9.28 7.15
C ASP A 67 1.67 8.17 6.75
N SER A 68 2.18 7.04 6.25
CA SER A 68 1.39 5.85 5.92
C SER A 68 0.64 5.30 7.13
N THR A 69 1.32 5.17 8.27
CA THR A 69 0.71 4.76 9.53
C THR A 69 -0.35 5.76 9.99
N ASN A 70 -0.09 7.06 9.90
CA ASN A 70 -1.03 8.09 10.32
C ASN A 70 -2.29 8.07 9.46
N ALA A 71 -2.16 7.89 8.15
CA ALA A 71 -3.30 7.75 7.26
C ALA A 71 -4.14 6.50 7.60
N ARG A 72 -3.49 5.38 7.91
CA ARG A 72 -4.17 4.12 8.28
C ARG A 72 -4.94 4.28 9.57
N LEU A 73 -4.25 4.76 10.60
CA LEU A 73 -4.84 4.96 11.93
C LEU A 73 -5.94 6.01 11.92
N GLY A 74 -5.75 7.12 11.20
CA GLY A 74 -6.77 8.16 11.07
C GLY A 74 -8.05 7.59 10.47
N SER A 75 -7.93 6.73 9.46
CA SER A 75 -9.05 6.04 8.85
C SER A 75 -9.72 5.04 9.79
N VAL A 76 -8.95 4.20 10.50
CA VAL A 76 -9.46 3.27 11.53
C VAL A 76 -10.23 4.04 12.61
N ILE A 77 -9.61 5.08 13.19
CA ILE A 77 -10.20 5.87 14.28
C ILE A 77 -11.50 6.54 13.83
N CYS A 78 -11.54 7.04 12.60
CA CYS A 78 -12.75 7.62 12.03
C CYS A 78 -13.84 6.55 11.85
N LEU A 79 -13.51 5.40 11.25
CA LEU A 79 -14.46 4.32 10.99
C LEU A 79 -15.05 3.73 12.27
N ARG A 80 -14.25 3.59 13.33
CA ARG A 80 -14.70 3.10 14.63
C ARG A 80 -15.86 3.90 15.22
N LYS A 81 -16.02 5.17 14.86
CA LYS A 81 -17.17 6.02 15.28
C LYS A 81 -18.52 5.54 14.73
N PHE A 82 -18.51 4.70 13.69
CA PHE A 82 -19.70 4.14 13.06
C PHE A 82 -19.98 2.69 13.51
N LEU A 83 -19.15 2.13 14.40
CA LEU A 83 -19.23 0.74 14.86
C LEU A 83 -19.77 0.69 16.29
N ASN A 84 -21.06 0.43 16.43
CA ASN A 84 -21.73 0.39 17.74
C ASN A 84 -21.81 -1.03 18.30
N THR A 85 -21.78 -2.04 17.42
CA THR A 85 -21.93 -3.45 17.79
C THR A 85 -20.74 -4.30 17.33
N LYS A 86 -20.63 -5.51 17.88
CA LYS A 86 -19.67 -6.52 17.40
C LYS A 86 -19.94 -6.90 15.94
N ASP A 87 -21.20 -6.99 15.56
CA ASP A 87 -21.62 -7.34 14.20
C ASP A 87 -21.18 -6.25 13.20
N ASP A 88 -21.27 -4.97 13.59
CA ASP A 88 -20.75 -3.84 12.80
C ASP A 88 -19.25 -4.00 12.52
N ARG A 89 -18.48 -4.34 13.58
CA ARG A 89 -17.02 -4.54 13.47
C ARG A 89 -16.68 -5.72 12.57
N GLU A 90 -17.40 -6.83 12.69
CA GLU A 90 -17.22 -8.01 11.85
C GLU A 90 -17.59 -7.72 10.38
N GLU A 91 -18.67 -6.99 10.14
CA GLU A 91 -19.09 -6.61 8.80
C GLU A 91 -18.11 -5.64 8.13
N LEU A 92 -17.58 -4.66 8.86
CA LEU A 92 -16.54 -3.76 8.37
C LEU A 92 -15.25 -4.55 8.04
N ALA A 93 -14.82 -5.44 8.92
CA ALA A 93 -13.63 -6.27 8.71
C ALA A 93 -13.77 -7.14 7.46
N ARG A 94 -14.94 -7.78 7.26
CA ARG A 94 -15.23 -8.56 6.04
C ARG A 94 -15.24 -7.69 4.78
N SER A 95 -15.82 -6.50 4.86
CA SER A 95 -15.90 -5.56 3.73
C SER A 95 -14.52 -5.03 3.34
N PHE A 96 -13.66 -4.76 4.32
CA PHE A 96 -12.27 -4.41 4.10
C PHE A 96 -11.49 -5.56 3.44
N GLU A 97 -11.62 -6.79 3.94
CA GLU A 97 -10.94 -7.96 3.36
C GLU A 97 -11.39 -8.24 1.91
N ASN A 98 -12.70 -8.14 1.65
CA ASN A 98 -13.25 -8.27 0.30
C ASN A 98 -12.73 -7.19 -0.67
N SER A 99 -12.48 -5.99 -0.14
CA SER A 99 -11.92 -4.87 -0.92
C SER A 99 -10.41 -5.05 -1.16
N ALA A 100 -9.68 -5.57 -0.18
CA ALA A 100 -8.26 -5.87 -0.25
C ALA A 100 -7.92 -6.89 -1.37
N PHE A 101 -8.86 -7.78 -1.73
CA PHE A 101 -8.71 -8.64 -2.91
C PHE A 101 -8.58 -7.82 -4.21
N ARG A 102 -9.32 -6.72 -4.36
CA ARG A 102 -9.23 -5.84 -5.53
C ARG A 102 -7.90 -5.07 -5.55
N GLU A 103 -7.40 -4.62 -4.41
CA GLU A 103 -6.06 -4.03 -4.32
C GLU A 103 -4.96 -5.02 -4.74
N SER A 104 -5.13 -6.29 -4.39
CA SER A 104 -4.19 -7.35 -4.76
C SER A 104 -4.12 -7.55 -6.28
N HIS A 105 -5.18 -7.21 -7.01
CA HIS A 105 -5.17 -7.18 -8.48
C HIS A 105 -4.21 -6.12 -9.05
N LEU A 106 -4.14 -4.93 -8.45
CA LEU A 106 -3.25 -3.85 -8.90
C LEU A 106 -1.78 -4.24 -8.73
N SER A 107 -1.43 -4.85 -7.59
CA SER A 107 -0.08 -5.39 -7.36
C SER A 107 0.27 -6.47 -8.39
N ARG A 108 -0.70 -7.30 -8.79
CA ARG A 108 -0.48 -8.29 -9.86
C ARG A 108 -0.26 -7.64 -11.23
N ILE A 109 -0.90 -6.50 -11.51
CA ILE A 109 -0.65 -5.73 -12.73
C ILE A 109 0.77 -5.16 -12.71
N GLU A 110 1.20 -4.55 -11.60
CA GLU A 110 2.57 -4.04 -11.41
C GLU A 110 3.60 -5.15 -11.64
N ARG A 111 3.35 -6.36 -11.12
CA ARG A 111 4.20 -7.53 -11.36
C ARG A 111 4.28 -7.91 -12.84
N LYS A 112 3.13 -7.95 -13.52
CA LYS A 112 3.08 -8.23 -14.97
C LYS A 112 3.84 -7.18 -15.77
N ILE A 113 3.76 -5.92 -15.38
CA ILE A 113 4.51 -4.82 -15.99
C ILE A 113 6.02 -5.04 -15.82
N LEU A 114 6.47 -5.36 -14.62
CA LEU A 114 7.88 -5.67 -14.33
C LEU A 114 8.40 -6.84 -15.14
N LEU A 115 7.59 -7.89 -15.29
CA LEU A 115 7.96 -9.08 -16.05
C LEU A 115 7.70 -8.95 -17.57
N ASN A 116 7.18 -7.80 -18.03
CA ASN A 116 6.80 -7.64 -19.42
C ASN A 116 8.04 -7.64 -20.33
N SER A 117 7.97 -8.46 -21.38
CA SER A 117 8.92 -8.55 -22.49
C SER A 117 8.73 -7.46 -23.55
N ASP A 118 7.82 -6.51 -23.40
CA ASP A 118 7.65 -5.39 -24.34
C ASP A 118 8.40 -4.12 -23.91
N ARG A 119 9.16 -4.19 -22.81
CA ARG A 119 9.96 -3.06 -22.30
C ARG A 119 11.25 -2.90 -23.11
N GLU A 120 11.71 -1.66 -23.28
CA GLU A 120 12.97 -1.36 -23.99
C GLU A 120 14.17 -2.16 -23.45
N PHE A 121 14.20 -2.38 -22.13
CA PHE A 121 15.16 -3.25 -21.47
C PHE A 121 14.43 -4.35 -20.69
N HIS A 122 14.59 -5.59 -21.13
CA HIS A 122 14.05 -6.77 -20.46
C HIS A 122 14.90 -7.15 -19.25
N LEU A 123 14.25 -7.80 -18.26
CA LEU A 123 14.98 -8.39 -17.15
C LEU A 123 15.80 -9.57 -17.63
N THR A 124 17.02 -9.66 -17.13
CA THR A 124 17.78 -10.92 -17.15
C THR A 124 17.04 -12.00 -16.34
N PRO A 125 17.29 -13.30 -16.58
CA PRO A 125 16.70 -14.37 -15.77
C PRO A 125 16.95 -14.22 -14.26
N VAL A 126 18.10 -13.66 -13.89
CA VAL A 126 18.45 -13.36 -12.48
C VAL A 126 17.57 -12.25 -11.92
N GLU A 127 17.41 -11.15 -12.66
CA GLU A 127 16.53 -10.04 -12.25
C GLU A 127 15.05 -10.47 -12.20
N ALA A 128 14.60 -11.35 -13.10
CA ALA A 128 13.26 -11.91 -13.05
C ALA A 128 13.02 -12.73 -11.77
N LYS A 129 14.02 -13.48 -11.31
CA LYS A 129 13.96 -14.19 -10.01
C LYS A 129 13.88 -13.20 -8.84
N LEU A 130 14.65 -12.10 -8.90
CA LEU A 130 14.61 -11.05 -7.87
C LEU A 130 13.24 -10.35 -7.79
N VAL A 131 12.53 -10.20 -8.92
CA VAL A 131 11.13 -9.74 -8.92
C VAL A 131 10.25 -10.69 -8.13
N GLU A 132 10.33 -11.99 -8.37
CA GLU A 132 9.51 -12.97 -7.66
C GLU A 132 9.76 -12.95 -6.14
N GLU A 133 11.03 -12.87 -5.74
CA GLU A 133 11.44 -12.77 -4.34
C GLU A 133 10.91 -11.48 -3.69
N TYR A 134 11.04 -10.33 -4.37
CA TYR A 134 10.50 -9.06 -3.92
C TYR A 134 8.97 -9.13 -3.73
N TYR A 135 8.24 -9.69 -4.68
CA TYR A 135 6.78 -9.79 -4.59
C TYR A 135 6.32 -10.74 -3.48
N ALA A 136 7.03 -11.83 -3.23
CA ALA A 136 6.74 -12.71 -2.10
C ALA A 136 6.87 -11.96 -0.76
N THR A 137 7.97 -11.22 -0.57
CA THR A 137 8.19 -10.40 0.63
C THR A 137 7.15 -9.27 0.74
N ARG A 138 6.85 -8.59 -0.36
CA ARG A 138 5.82 -7.54 -0.42
C ARG A 138 4.45 -8.07 0.00
N ILE A 139 4.06 -9.25 -0.49
CA ILE A 139 2.78 -9.89 -0.15
C ILE A 139 2.71 -10.18 1.35
N ALA A 140 3.77 -10.76 1.92
CA ALA A 140 3.82 -11.05 3.36
C ALA A 140 3.66 -9.77 4.20
N LEU A 141 4.44 -8.73 3.90
CA LEU A 141 4.37 -7.45 4.64
C LEU A 141 3.01 -6.77 4.51
N VAL A 142 2.39 -6.81 3.33
CA VAL A 142 1.06 -6.25 3.11
C VAL A 142 -0.01 -7.07 3.84
N SER A 143 0.12 -8.40 3.90
CA SER A 143 -0.76 -9.27 4.70
C SER A 143 -0.70 -8.89 6.17
N GLU A 144 0.51 -8.74 6.73
CA GLU A 144 0.67 -8.33 8.13
C GLU A 144 0.01 -6.97 8.42
N ILE A 145 0.14 -5.99 7.51
CA ILE A 145 -0.52 -4.68 7.66
C ILE A 145 -2.05 -4.83 7.65
N ARG A 146 -2.59 -5.71 6.80
CA ARG A 146 -4.03 -5.98 6.68
C ARG A 146 -4.58 -6.68 7.92
N GLU A 147 -3.94 -7.76 8.35
CA GLU A 147 -4.30 -8.51 9.55
C GLU A 147 -4.33 -7.60 10.78
N ARG A 148 -3.32 -6.73 10.90
CA ARG A 148 -3.26 -5.69 11.92
C ARG A 148 -4.43 -4.72 11.81
N THR A 149 -4.69 -4.21 10.62
CA THR A 149 -5.82 -3.31 10.39
C THR A 149 -7.15 -3.95 10.79
N ILE A 150 -7.34 -5.23 10.46
CA ILE A 150 -8.53 -6.01 10.85
C ILE A 150 -8.62 -6.15 12.37
N ALA A 151 -7.53 -6.52 13.03
CA ALA A 151 -7.48 -6.61 14.49
C ALA A 151 -7.90 -5.27 15.12
N ALA A 152 -7.35 -4.15 14.63
CA ALA A 152 -7.71 -2.82 15.10
C ALA A 152 -9.17 -2.43 14.84
N ILE A 153 -9.79 -2.92 13.77
CA ILE A 153 -11.23 -2.74 13.53
C ILE A 153 -12.05 -3.56 14.55
N GLN A 154 -11.59 -4.77 14.88
CA GLN A 154 -12.31 -5.72 15.73
C GLN A 154 -12.14 -5.49 17.23
N MET A 155 -11.09 -4.79 17.65
CA MET A 155 -10.82 -4.45 19.07
C MET A 155 -12.00 -3.70 19.71
N GLU A 156 -12.29 -4.00 20.97
CA GLU A 156 -13.21 -3.19 21.79
C GLU A 156 -12.61 -1.82 22.12
N ASP A 157 -13.42 -0.86 22.54
CA ASP A 157 -12.96 0.51 22.78
C ASP A 157 -12.01 0.64 23.98
N GLU A 158 -12.22 -0.13 25.05
CA GLU A 158 -11.26 -0.22 26.16
C GLU A 158 -9.92 -0.77 25.69
N GLU A 159 -9.93 -1.89 24.97
CA GLU A 159 -8.71 -2.53 24.43
C GLU A 159 -7.98 -1.59 23.46
N TRP A 160 -8.70 -0.89 22.59
CA TRP A 160 -8.13 0.07 21.66
C TRP A 160 -7.39 1.21 22.36
N LYS A 161 -7.90 1.71 23.50
CA LYS A 161 -7.23 2.78 24.25
C LYS A 161 -5.85 2.36 24.75
N ASP A 162 -5.72 1.10 25.14
CA ASP A 162 -4.47 0.55 25.68
C ASP A 162 -3.49 0.15 24.55
N GLU A 163 -4.01 -0.43 23.45
CA GLU A 163 -3.19 -1.01 22.39
C GLU A 163 -2.89 -0.06 21.21
N ALA A 164 -3.59 1.06 21.06
CA ALA A 164 -3.42 1.95 19.90
C ALA A 164 -1.98 2.43 19.70
N LYS A 165 -1.22 2.62 20.78
CA LYS A 165 0.21 3.01 20.71
C LYS A 165 1.08 1.87 20.17
N ASN A 166 0.89 0.65 20.68
CA ASN A 166 1.62 -0.52 20.21
C ASN A 166 1.31 -0.77 18.73
N PHE A 167 0.03 -0.72 18.40
CA PHE A 167 -0.48 -0.86 17.05
C PHE A 167 0.16 0.12 16.05
N ARG A 168 0.32 1.38 16.47
CA ARG A 168 1.01 2.42 15.68
C ARG A 168 2.45 2.06 15.38
N GLU A 169 3.22 1.67 16.40
CA GLU A 169 4.64 1.32 16.22
C GLU A 169 4.80 0.09 15.34
N GLU A 170 3.90 -0.90 15.50
CA GLU A 170 3.91 -2.10 14.68
C GLU A 170 3.61 -1.79 13.21
N LEU A 171 2.57 -1.01 12.91
CA LEU A 171 2.28 -0.57 11.54
C LEU A 171 3.44 0.22 10.95
N LYS A 172 4.01 1.16 11.71
CA LYS A 172 5.15 1.97 11.27
C LYS A 172 6.35 1.09 10.92
N ALA A 173 6.65 0.07 11.72
CA ALA A 173 7.70 -0.88 11.44
C ALA A 173 7.46 -1.64 10.12
N ARG A 174 6.22 -2.08 9.84
CA ARG A 174 5.88 -2.81 8.61
C ARG A 174 5.95 -1.92 7.37
N TYR A 175 5.42 -0.70 7.42
CA TYR A 175 5.57 0.25 6.30
C TYR A 175 7.05 0.58 6.06
N GLY A 176 7.83 0.78 7.13
CA GLY A 176 9.27 0.98 7.02
C GLY A 176 9.96 -0.21 6.34
N ALA A 177 9.66 -1.44 6.74
CA ALA A 177 10.18 -2.65 6.11
C ALA A 177 9.79 -2.72 4.62
N LEU A 178 8.52 -2.45 4.29
CA LEU A 178 8.02 -2.46 2.91
C LEU A 178 8.79 -1.47 2.00
N LEU A 179 9.04 -0.26 2.51
CA LEU A 179 9.82 0.76 1.80
C LEU A 179 11.29 0.34 1.63
N ARG A 180 11.91 -0.22 2.67
CA ARG A 180 13.30 -0.70 2.59
C ARG A 180 13.46 -1.85 1.61
N GLU A 181 12.53 -2.80 1.60
CA GLU A 181 12.56 -3.92 0.67
C GLU A 181 12.36 -3.47 -0.78
N ARG A 182 11.50 -2.47 -1.02
CA ARG A 182 11.37 -1.84 -2.33
C ARG A 182 12.68 -1.18 -2.77
N GLU A 183 13.32 -0.41 -1.91
CA GLU A 183 14.60 0.25 -2.22
C GLU A 183 15.70 -0.77 -2.54
N ARG A 184 15.82 -1.83 -1.73
CA ARG A 184 16.76 -2.94 -1.97
C ARG A 184 16.52 -3.61 -3.32
N PHE A 185 15.26 -3.90 -3.64
CA PHE A 185 14.87 -4.46 -4.93
C PHE A 185 15.23 -3.51 -6.09
N LEU A 186 14.96 -2.22 -5.98
CA LEU A 186 15.34 -1.27 -7.04
C LEU A 186 16.86 -1.20 -7.25
N PHE A 187 17.66 -1.34 -6.20
CA PHE A 187 19.12 -1.40 -6.33
C PHE A 187 19.65 -2.74 -6.84
N SER A 188 18.88 -3.83 -6.76
CA SER A 188 19.31 -5.13 -7.27
C SER A 188 19.09 -5.28 -8.78
N LEU A 189 18.30 -4.39 -9.39
CA LEU A 189 18.17 -4.27 -10.85
C LEU A 189 19.37 -3.50 -11.44
N SER A 190 19.75 -3.88 -12.67
CA SER A 190 20.64 -3.06 -13.51
C SER A 190 20.07 -1.66 -13.73
N VAL A 191 20.94 -0.71 -14.05
CA VAL A 191 20.55 0.69 -14.24
C VAL A 191 19.50 0.81 -15.35
N GLU A 192 19.67 0.05 -16.43
CA GLU A 192 18.82 -0.01 -17.59
C GLU A 192 17.46 -0.65 -17.27
N SER A 193 17.45 -1.84 -16.65
CA SER A 193 16.22 -2.53 -16.23
C SER A 193 15.41 -1.68 -15.26
N ARG A 194 16.07 -1.01 -14.32
CA ARG A 194 15.45 -0.09 -13.36
C ARG A 194 14.85 1.13 -14.06
N ALA A 195 15.62 1.81 -14.92
CA ALA A 195 15.15 3.01 -15.61
C ALA A 195 13.97 2.70 -16.52
N SER A 196 14.01 1.57 -17.23
CA SER A 196 12.92 1.08 -18.05
C SER A 196 11.68 0.77 -17.22
N TYR A 197 11.84 0.12 -16.05
CA TYR A 197 10.74 -0.12 -15.12
C TYR A 197 10.09 1.18 -14.64
N LEU A 198 10.88 2.12 -14.12
CA LEU A 198 10.36 3.38 -13.57
C LEU A 198 9.69 4.25 -14.63
N THR A 199 10.23 4.29 -15.84
CA THR A 199 9.63 5.01 -16.97
C THR A 199 8.27 4.42 -17.32
N TYR A 200 8.19 3.10 -17.43
CA TYR A 200 6.96 2.42 -17.76
C TYR A 200 5.92 2.58 -16.64
N LEU A 201 6.33 2.46 -15.38
CA LEU A 201 5.46 2.68 -14.22
C LEU A 201 4.88 4.10 -14.22
N LYS A 202 5.69 5.11 -14.55
CA LYS A 202 5.25 6.51 -14.67
C LYS A 202 4.18 6.70 -15.75
N GLN A 203 4.34 6.08 -16.91
CA GLN A 203 3.34 6.11 -17.98
C GLN A 203 2.01 5.47 -17.58
N PHE A 204 2.03 4.50 -16.67
CA PHE A 204 0.84 3.87 -16.11
C PHE A 204 0.24 4.63 -14.94
N THR A 205 0.92 5.63 -14.38
CA THR A 205 0.38 6.47 -13.30
C THR A 205 -0.11 7.84 -13.76
N GLU A 206 0.37 8.35 -14.89
CA GLU A 206 0.04 9.69 -15.40
C GLU A 206 -1.09 9.71 -16.45
N LYS A 207 -1.55 8.54 -16.92
CA LYS A 207 -2.67 8.41 -17.86
C LYS A 207 -4.02 8.31 -17.14
#